data_AF-A0A8H5VPZ6-F1
#
_entry.id   AF-A0A8H5VPZ6-F1
#
_cell.length_a   1.000
_cell.length_b   1.000
_cell.length_c   1.000
_cell.angle_alpha   90.00
_cell.angle_beta   90.00
_cell.angle_gamma   90.00
#
_symmetry.space_group_name_H-M   'P 1'
#
loop_
_entity.id
_entity.type
_entity.pdbx_description
1 polymer ?
#
loop_
_entity_poly.entity_id
_entity_poly.type
_entity_poly.pdbx_seq_one_letter_code
_entity_poly.pdbx_strand_id
1 'polypeptide(L)'
;MPLMKRTTTVREDHTHWKCMRPDPNVGNSNEGDSDKDDPYKGFCKTIMAMNENKCGECAFIRAPRFAYAMTQNGHKLGVLGSVKGNVEMWHYELKT
;
A
#
# COMPACT_ATOMS: atom_id res chain seq x y z
N MET A 1 6.78 -9.17 16.94
CA MET A 1 6.35 -9.00 15.53
C MET A 1 4.90 -9.44 15.45
N PRO A 2 3.97 -8.65 14.89
CA PRO A 2 2.58 -9.08 14.74
C PRO A 2 2.52 -10.32 13.85
N LEU A 3 1.66 -11.28 14.22
CA LEU A 3 1.42 -12.47 13.40
C LEU A 3 0.74 -12.04 12.10
N MET A 4 1.25 -12.54 10.97
CA MET A 4 0.70 -12.26 9.65
C MET A 4 0.16 -13.54 8.99
N LYS A 5 -1.03 -13.46 8.39
CA LYS A 5 -1.62 -14.52 7.56
C LYS A 5 -1.36 -14.24 6.09
N ARG A 6 -0.74 -15.20 5.41
CA ARG A 6 -0.52 -15.16 3.96
C ARG A 6 -1.68 -15.83 3.24
N THR A 7 -2.23 -15.17 2.24
CA THR A 7 -3.37 -15.71 1.48
C THR A 7 -3.46 -15.07 0.10
N THR A 8 -3.97 -15.82 -0.87
CA THR A 8 -4.36 -15.30 -2.19
C THR A 8 -5.79 -14.77 -2.20
N THR A 9 -6.58 -15.10 -1.18
CA THR A 9 -7.94 -14.59 -1.01
C THR A 9 -7.90 -13.17 -0.45
N VAL A 10 -8.44 -12.21 -1.20
CA VAL A 10 -8.66 -10.84 -0.71
C VAL A 10 -9.66 -10.88 0.44
N ARG A 11 -9.33 -10.24 1.57
CA ARG A 11 -10.26 -10.13 2.71
C ARG A 11 -11.43 -9.22 2.33
N GLU A 12 -12.59 -9.48 2.91
CA GLU A 12 -13.78 -8.66 2.68
C GLU A 12 -13.58 -7.18 3.05
N ASP A 13 -12.80 -6.90 4.11
CA ASP A 13 -12.49 -5.54 4.54
C ASP A 13 -11.34 -4.88 3.78
N HIS A 14 -10.70 -5.57 2.83
CA HIS A 14 -9.65 -5.03 1.97
C HIS A 14 -10.27 -4.45 0.67
N THR A 15 -10.65 -3.18 0.74
CA THR A 15 -11.33 -2.48 -0.36
C THR A 15 -10.44 -1.50 -1.13
N HIS A 16 -9.29 -1.12 -0.56
CA HIS A 16 -8.35 -0.16 -1.13
C HIS A 16 -6.91 -0.64 -1.00
N TRP A 17 -6.02 -0.10 -1.81
CA TRP A 17 -4.57 -0.26 -1.63
C TRP A 17 -3.88 1.09 -1.60
N LYS A 18 -2.85 1.21 -0.77
CA LYS A 18 -1.99 2.39 -0.70
C LYS A 18 -0.69 2.13 -1.46
N CYS A 19 -0.37 2.98 -2.43
CA CYS A 19 0.91 2.97 -3.10
C CYS A 19 1.98 3.50 -2.15
N MET A 20 3.04 2.72 -1.95
CA MET A 20 4.19 3.06 -1.13
C MET A 20 5.46 2.92 -1.97
N ARG A 21 5.39 3.29 -3.26
CA ARG A 21 6.57 3.34 -4.11
C ARG A 21 7.35 4.62 -3.77
N PRO A 22 8.68 4.54 -3.58
CA PRO A 22 9.51 5.73 -3.59
C PRO A 22 9.30 6.46 -4.91
N ASP A 23 8.96 7.74 -4.85
CA ASP A 23 8.81 8.59 -6.00
C ASP A 23 9.66 9.85 -5.78
N PRO A 24 10.75 10.01 -6.54
CA PRO A 24 11.64 11.17 -6.40
C PRO A 24 10.94 12.50 -6.68
N ASN A 25 9.77 12.49 -7.34
CA ASN A 25 9.00 13.69 -7.64
C ASN A 25 8.03 14.07 -6.53
N VAL A 26 7.64 13.12 -5.67
CA VAL A 26 6.73 13.35 -4.52
C VAL A 26 7.46 13.99 -3.34
N GLY A 27 8.79 14.04 -3.35
CA GLY A 27 9.60 14.74 -2.34
C GLY A 27 9.63 16.27 -2.46
N ASN A 28 9.00 16.85 -3.50
CA ASN A 28 9.01 18.28 -3.79
C ASN A 28 7.67 18.99 -3.50
N SER A 29 6.68 18.31 -2.90
CA SER A 29 5.53 19.02 -2.35
C SER A 29 5.99 19.84 -1.13
N ASN A 30 5.80 21.15 -1.19
CA ASN A 30 6.05 22.10 -0.10
C ASN A 30 5.04 21.85 1.04
N GLU A 31 5.14 20.72 1.72
CA GLU A 31 4.35 20.42 2.90
C GLU A 31 5.20 20.72 4.13
N GLY A 32 4.63 21.54 5.02
CA GLY A 32 5.31 22.24 6.08
C GLY A 32 6.08 21.36 7.08
N ASP A 33 6.76 22.03 8.00
CA ASP A 33 7.70 21.50 8.99
C ASP A 33 7.27 20.27 9.82
N SER A 34 6.04 19.78 9.71
CA SER A 34 5.49 18.61 10.39
C SER A 34 6.04 17.26 9.93
N ASP A 35 6.69 17.19 8.76
CA ASP A 35 7.11 15.92 8.12
C ASP A 35 8.62 15.63 8.25
N LYS A 36 9.35 16.33 9.13
CA LYS A 36 10.80 16.11 9.30
C LYS A 36 11.15 14.69 9.77
N ASP A 37 10.22 14.01 10.45
CA ASP A 37 10.40 12.68 11.02
C ASP A 37 9.60 11.58 10.31
N ASP A 38 8.93 11.86 9.18
CA ASP A 38 8.22 10.81 8.44
C ASP A 38 9.22 9.91 7.69
N PRO A 39 9.40 8.63 8.09
CA PRO A 39 10.32 7.70 7.43
C PRO A 39 9.91 7.37 5.99
N TYR A 40 8.69 7.74 5.57
CA TYR A 40 8.14 7.56 4.23
C TYR A 40 8.08 8.87 3.43
N LYS A 41 8.81 9.92 3.82
CA LYS A 41 8.98 11.11 2.97
C LYS A 41 9.52 10.73 1.59
N GLY A 42 8.93 11.28 0.52
CA GLY A 42 9.27 10.94 -0.86
C GLY A 42 8.66 9.62 -1.36
N PHE A 43 7.63 9.12 -0.69
CA PHE A 43 6.82 8.00 -1.17
C PHE A 43 5.47 8.51 -1.68
N CYS A 44 4.94 7.90 -2.74
CA CYS A 44 3.69 8.31 -3.39
C CYS A 44 2.48 8.39 -2.45
N LYS A 45 2.32 7.43 -1.51
CA LYS A 45 1.26 7.39 -0.48
C LYS A 45 -0.19 7.45 -0.98
N THR A 46 -0.46 7.52 -2.28
CA THR A 46 -1.82 7.56 -2.86
C THR A 46 -2.61 6.30 -2.51
N ILE A 47 -3.88 6.48 -2.12
CA ILE A 47 -4.82 5.40 -1.85
C ILE A 47 -5.74 5.24 -3.07
N MET A 48 -5.95 4.01 -3.50
CA MET A 48 -6.78 3.67 -4.65
C MET A 48 -7.72 2.52 -4.35
N ALA A 49 -8.80 2.42 -5.13
CA ALA A 49 -9.70 1.29 -5.05
C ALA A 49 -8.99 -0.01 -5.46
N MET A 50 -9.41 -1.14 -4.87
CA MET A 50 -8.71 -2.42 -5.07
C MET A 50 -8.79 -2.96 -6.50
N ASN A 51 -9.81 -2.54 -7.27
CA ASN A 51 -9.96 -2.86 -8.69
C ASN A 51 -8.97 -2.10 -9.60
N GLU A 52 -8.34 -1.04 -9.10
CA GLU A 52 -7.30 -0.31 -9.84
C GLU A 52 -5.94 -0.98 -9.59
N ASN A 53 -5.26 -1.41 -10.64
CA ASN A 53 -3.95 -2.06 -10.54
C ASN A 53 -2.79 -1.09 -10.80
N LYS A 54 -3.04 0.13 -11.28
CA LYS A 54 -2.04 1.13 -11.65
C LYS A 54 -2.24 2.38 -10.81
N CYS A 55 -1.15 2.92 -10.29
CA CYS A 55 -1.19 4.16 -9.54
C CYS A 55 -1.67 5.33 -10.39
N GLY A 56 -2.71 6.05 -9.95
CA GLY A 56 -3.16 7.27 -10.61
C GLY A 56 -2.13 8.41 -10.56
N GLU A 57 -1.31 8.44 -9.50
CA GLU A 57 -0.30 9.48 -9.27
C GLU A 57 1.04 9.15 -9.93
N CYS A 58 1.70 8.08 -9.47
CA CYS A 58 3.05 7.73 -9.94
C CYS A 58 3.07 6.74 -11.12
N ALA A 59 1.90 6.42 -11.71
CA ALA A 59 1.73 5.50 -12.84
C ALA A 59 2.25 4.05 -12.64
N PHE A 60 2.74 3.69 -11.45
CA PHE A 60 3.28 2.36 -11.18
C PHE A 60 2.21 1.31 -10.96
N ILE A 61 2.43 0.12 -11.53
CA ILE A 61 1.60 -1.06 -11.26
C ILE A 61 1.81 -1.52 -9.82
N ARG A 62 0.71 -1.91 -9.17
CA ARG A 62 0.68 -2.48 -7.82
C ARG A 62 1.65 -3.67 -7.73
N ALA A 63 2.60 -3.56 -6.80
CA ALA A 63 3.73 -4.48 -6.73
C ALA A 63 4.06 -4.89 -5.28
N PRO A 64 4.68 -6.06 -5.08
CA PRO A 64 5.09 -6.53 -3.75
C PRO A 64 5.92 -5.50 -2.99
N ARG A 65 5.76 -5.47 -1.66
CA ARG A 65 6.42 -4.55 -0.70
C ARG A 65 6.07 -3.06 -0.83
N PHE A 66 5.48 -2.63 -1.96
CA PHE A 66 5.11 -1.23 -2.21
C PHE A 66 3.59 -1.01 -2.31
N ALA A 67 2.80 -2.01 -1.92
CA ALA A 67 1.35 -1.93 -1.88
C ALA A 67 0.84 -2.38 -0.53
N TYR A 68 0.23 -1.47 0.22
CA TYR A 68 -0.40 -1.80 1.50
C TYR A 68 -1.88 -2.06 1.28
N ALA A 69 -2.39 -3.12 1.91
CA ALA A 69 -3.82 -3.40 1.92
C ALA A 69 -4.50 -2.45 2.91
N MET A 70 -5.57 -1.80 2.49
CA MET A 70 -6.28 -0.78 3.27
C MET A 70 -7.78 -1.07 3.34
N THR A 71 -8.40 -0.71 4.46
CA THR A 71 -9.85 -0.59 4.55
C THR A 71 -10.34 0.69 3.87
N GLN A 72 -11.65 0.80 3.69
CA GLN A 72 -12.31 2.04 3.24
C GLN A 72 -12.06 3.22 4.19
N ASN A 73 -11.85 2.94 5.48
CA ASN A 73 -11.60 3.96 6.50
C ASN A 73 -10.11 4.29 6.65
N GLY A 74 -9.25 3.81 5.74
CA GLY A 74 -7.81 4.10 5.76
C GLY A 74 -7.00 3.30 6.79
N HIS A 75 -7.55 2.21 7.33
CA HIS A 75 -6.79 1.33 8.23
C HIS A 75 -5.93 0.35 7.42
N LYS A 76 -4.65 0.24 7.76
CA LYS A 76 -3.75 -0.75 7.17
C LYS A 76 -4.14 -2.15 7.66
N LEU A 77 -4.27 -3.08 6.73
CA LEU A 77 -4.57 -4.48 6.97
C LEU A 77 -3.38 -5.39 6.72
N GLY A 78 -2.41 -4.96 5.91
CA GLY A 78 -1.33 -5.82 5.46
C GLY A 78 -0.52 -5.23 4.32
N VAL A 79 0.23 -6.10 3.64
CA VAL A 79 1.11 -5.74 2.51
C VAL A 79 1.04 -6.81 1.43
N LEU A 80 1.19 -6.41 0.16
CA LEU A 80 1.35 -7.34 -0.95
C LEU A 80 2.71 -8.04 -0.82
N GLY A 81 2.70 -9.35 -0.62
CA GLY A 81 3.89 -10.16 -0.39
C GLY A 81 4.55 -10.64 -1.66
N SER A 82 3.75 -11.08 -2.64
CA SER A 82 4.23 -11.54 -3.94
C SER A 82 3.13 -11.49 -5.01
N VAL A 83 3.55 -11.57 -6.28
CA VAL A 83 2.67 -11.73 -7.44
C VAL A 83 3.22 -12.87 -8.28
N LYS A 84 2.38 -13.85 -8.63
CA LYS A 84 2.73 -14.97 -9.52
C LYS A 84 1.72 -15.02 -10.66
N GLY A 85 2.13 -14.55 -11.85
CA GLY A 85 1.19 -14.30 -12.94
C GLY A 85 0.19 -13.20 -12.55
N ASN A 86 -1.11 -13.51 -12.60
CA ASN A 86 -2.17 -12.59 -12.17
C ASN A 86 -2.67 -12.86 -10.74
N VAL A 87 -2.00 -13.76 -10.00
CA VAL A 87 -2.38 -14.11 -8.63
C VAL A 87 -1.53 -13.32 -7.65
N GLU A 88 -2.18 -12.46 -6.87
CA GLU A 88 -1.58 -11.70 -5.79
C GLU A 88 -1.62 -12.48 -4.47
N MET A 89 -0.52 -12.46 -3.71
CA MET A 89 -0.47 -13.03 -2.37
C MET A 89 -0.30 -11.91 -1.33
N TRP A 90 -1.32 -11.73 -0.50
CA TRP A 90 -1.37 -10.71 0.52
C TRP A 90 -0.94 -11.26 1.88
N HIS A 91 -0.18 -10.47 2.62
CA HIS A 91 0.24 -10.75 3.99
C HIS A 91 -0.55 -9.83 4.92
N TYR A 92 -1.64 -10.34 5.50
CA TYR A 92 -2.51 -9.58 6.38
C TYR A 92 -2.07 -9.69 7.84
N GLU A 93 -2.12 -8.59 8.56
CA GLU A 93 -1.97 -8.54 10.01
C GLU A 93 -3.19 -9.23 10.65
N LEU A 94 -2.94 -10.14 11.59
CA LEU A 94 -4.02 -10.77 12.35
C LEU A 94 -4.65 -9.73 13.28
N LYS A 95 -5.99 -9.66 13.29
CA LYS A 95 -6.72 -8.95 14.35
C LYS A 95 -6.42 -9.69 15.66
N THR A 96 -5.73 -9.03 16.59
CA THR A 96 -5.58 -9.49 17.97
C THR A 96 -6.89 -9.41 18.72
#